data_AF-A0A1Q6ZX34-F1
#
_entry.id   AF-A0A1Q6ZX34-F1
#
_cell.length_a   1.000
_cell.length_b   1.000
_cell.length_c   1.000
_cell.angle_alpha   90.00
_cell.angle_beta   90.00
_cell.angle_gamma   90.00
#
_symmetry.space_group_name_H-M   'P 1'
#
loop_
_entity.id
_entity.type
_entity.pdbx_description
1 polymer ?
#
loop_
_entity_poly.entity_id
_entity_poly.type
_entity_poly.pdbx_seq_one_letter_code
_entity_poly.pdbx_strand_id
1 'polypeptide(L)'
;MQLGADPWPGLANWCIELTGTVTATMLTDGSGNYTFTGLPDGTYTVCEVVQSGWQQTFPGSGDTCPTGYGWTFTLVGYSGSFVNFKNVATP
;
A
#
# COMPACT_ATOMS: atom_id res chain seq x y z
N MET A 1 5.46 16.74 -3.43
CA MET A 1 6.76 16.66 -4.12
C MET A 1 6.89 15.24 -4.65
N GLN A 2 6.53 15.02 -5.91
CA GLN A 2 6.66 13.73 -6.58
C GLN A 2 8.04 13.70 -7.23
N LEU A 3 8.96 12.92 -6.65
CA LEU A 3 10.19 12.57 -7.35
C LEU A 3 9.81 11.69 -8.54
N GLY A 4 10.47 11.92 -9.67
CA GLY A 4 10.03 11.57 -11.04
C GLY A 4 9.61 10.12 -11.25
N ALA A 5 8.99 9.88 -12.42
CA ALA A 5 8.57 8.57 -12.90
C ALA A 5 9.58 7.48 -12.51
N ASP A 6 9.21 6.73 -11.49
CA ASP A 6 10.00 5.70 -10.85
C ASP A 6 10.09 4.53 -11.86
N PRO A 7 11.29 4.06 -12.27
CA PRO A 7 11.47 3.09 -13.36
C PRO A 7 11.00 1.66 -13.03
N TRP A 8 10.16 1.50 -12.00
CA TRP A 8 9.72 0.22 -11.51
C TRP A 8 8.53 -0.26 -12.35
N PRO A 9 8.62 -1.43 -13.01
CA PRO A 9 7.44 -2.07 -13.56
C PRO A 9 6.55 -2.36 -12.37
N GLY A 10 5.42 -1.66 -12.27
CA GLY A 10 4.53 -1.80 -11.13
C GLY A 10 4.21 -3.28 -10.86
N LEU A 11 4.28 -3.68 -9.59
CA LEU A 11 4.30 -5.08 -9.23
C LEU A 11 2.88 -5.60 -9.14
N ALA A 12 2.52 -6.52 -10.03
CA ALA A 12 1.18 -7.09 -10.11
C ALA A 12 0.97 -8.23 -9.12
N ASN A 13 -0.29 -8.41 -8.70
CA ASN A 13 -0.71 -9.51 -7.84
C ASN A 13 -0.03 -9.50 -6.45
N TRP A 14 0.25 -8.31 -5.94
CA TRP A 14 0.68 -8.09 -4.56
C TRP A 14 -0.54 -7.84 -3.67
N CYS A 15 -0.59 -8.53 -2.53
CA CYS A 15 -1.69 -8.38 -1.59
C CYS A 15 -1.50 -7.09 -0.79
N ILE A 16 -2.50 -6.23 -0.86
CA ILE A 16 -2.62 -5.02 -0.06
C ILE A 16 -3.74 -5.24 0.93
N GLU A 17 -3.45 -5.05 2.20
CA GLU A 17 -4.39 -5.15 3.31
C GLU A 17 -4.72 -3.74 3.81
N LEU A 18 -5.99 -3.47 4.02
CA LEU A 18 -6.49 -2.26 4.63
C LEU A 18 -7.15 -2.65 5.95
N THR A 19 -6.74 -1.99 7.03
CA THR A 19 -7.26 -2.21 8.39
C THR A 19 -7.67 -0.87 9.00
N GLY A 20 -8.63 -0.86 9.94
CA GLY A 20 -9.19 0.37 10.49
C GLY A 20 -10.65 0.18 10.87
N THR A 21 -11.50 1.15 10.51
CA THR A 21 -12.96 1.06 10.71
C THR A 21 -13.58 -0.17 10.04
N VAL A 22 -13.06 -0.54 8.86
CA VAL A 22 -13.35 -1.80 8.17
C VAL A 22 -12.05 -2.44 7.73
N THR A 23 -12.08 -3.76 7.49
CA THR A 23 -10.96 -4.50 6.94
C THR A 23 -11.27 -4.95 5.53
N ALA A 24 -10.28 -4.85 4.63
CA ALA A 24 -10.40 -5.26 3.24
C ALA A 24 -9.04 -5.69 2.70
N THR A 25 -9.06 -6.51 1.64
CA THR A 25 -7.85 -6.89 0.91
C THR A 25 -8.05 -6.68 -0.59
N MET A 26 -6.98 -6.35 -1.29
CA MET A 26 -6.98 -6.12 -2.74
C MET A 26 -5.65 -6.56 -3.33
N LEU A 27 -5.67 -6.99 -4.59
CA LEU A 27 -4.46 -7.28 -5.35
C LEU A 27 -4.10 -6.10 -6.23
N THR A 28 -2.81 -5.77 -6.32
CA THR A 28 -2.31 -4.80 -7.28
C THR A 28 -2.50 -5.27 -8.73
N ASP A 29 -2.77 -4.32 -9.62
CA ASP A 29 -2.88 -4.57 -11.07
C ASP A 29 -1.50 -4.69 -11.76
N GLY A 30 -1.51 -4.89 -13.09
CA GLY A 30 -0.30 -4.98 -13.92
C GLY A 30 0.64 -3.77 -13.85
N SER A 31 0.18 -2.66 -13.29
CA SER A 31 0.92 -1.41 -13.09
C SER A 31 1.17 -1.12 -11.61
N GLY A 32 0.93 -2.09 -10.70
CA GLY A 32 1.15 -1.93 -9.27
C GLY A 32 0.08 -1.08 -8.56
N ASN A 33 -1.01 -0.73 -9.23
CA ASN A 33 -2.06 0.10 -8.63
C ASN A 33 -3.10 -0.76 -7.93
N TYR A 34 -3.72 -0.21 -6.89
CA TYR A 34 -4.83 -0.81 -6.18
C TYR A 34 -5.82 0.29 -5.76
N THR A 35 -7.08 -0.07 -5.54
CA THR A 35 -8.10 0.90 -5.12
C THR A 35 -9.13 0.22 -4.22
N PHE A 36 -9.36 0.81 -3.05
CA PHE A 36 -10.47 0.46 -2.17
C PHE A 36 -11.60 1.47 -2.38
N THR A 37 -12.84 0.99 -2.55
CA THR A 37 -14.02 1.83 -2.80
C THR A 37 -15.09 1.57 -1.74
N GLY A 38 -15.97 2.55 -1.54
CA GLY A 38 -17.09 2.41 -0.58
C GLY A 38 -16.66 2.36 0.89
N LEU A 39 -15.48 2.88 1.22
CA LEU A 39 -15.01 2.96 2.60
C LEU A 39 -15.77 4.07 3.34
N PRO A 40 -16.36 3.80 4.53
CA PRO A 40 -16.92 4.84 5.36
C PRO A 40 -15.81 5.75 5.91
N ASP A 41 -16.18 6.96 6.34
CA ASP A 41 -15.25 7.87 7.00
C ASP A 41 -14.63 7.21 8.24
N GLY A 42 -13.33 7.38 8.42
CA GLY A 42 -12.58 6.68 9.46
C GLY A 42 -11.08 6.69 9.24
N THR A 43 -10.34 6.12 10.19
CA THR A 43 -8.88 5.97 10.09
C THR A 43 -8.55 4.58 9.58
N TYR A 44 -7.66 4.52 8.60
CA TYR A 44 -7.24 3.30 7.94
C TYR A 44 -5.73 3.22 7.84
N THR A 45 -5.19 2.03 8.06
CA THR A 45 -3.81 1.67 7.81
C THR A 45 -3.77 0.73 6.62
N VAL A 46 -2.98 1.09 5.62
CA VAL A 46 -2.71 0.22 4.47
C VAL A 46 -1.37 -0.45 4.66
N CYS A 47 -1.34 -1.75 4.44
CA CYS A 47 -0.21 -2.64 4.54
C CYS A 47 -0.01 -3.37 3.22
N GLU A 48 1.24 -3.50 2.79
CA GLU A 48 1.60 -4.42 1.72
C GLU A 48 2.10 -5.73 2.33
N VAL A 49 1.68 -6.86 1.74
CA VAL A 49 2.26 -8.17 2.05
C VAL A 49 3.52 -8.35 1.21
N VAL A 50 4.67 -8.10 1.83
CA VAL A 50 5.99 -8.21 1.19
C VAL A 50 6.22 -9.67 0.78
N GLN A 51 6.47 -9.89 -0.51
CA GLN A 51 6.70 -11.23 -1.04
C GLN A 51 8.11 -11.73 -0.75
N SER A 52 8.27 -13.05 -0.66
CA SER A 52 9.58 -13.68 -0.55
C SER A 52 10.48 -13.26 -1.72
N GLY A 53 11.73 -12.92 -1.44
CA GLY A 53 12.66 -12.43 -2.46
C GLY A 53 12.53 -10.93 -2.75
N TRP A 54 11.70 -10.20 -1.98
CA TRP A 54 11.56 -8.76 -2.09
C TRP A 54 11.75 -8.09 -0.73
N GLN A 55 12.20 -6.84 -0.77
CA GLN A 55 12.34 -5.98 0.37
C GLN A 55 11.57 -4.68 0.13
N GLN A 56 10.70 -4.35 1.08
CA GLN A 56 10.04 -3.05 1.12
C GLN A 56 11.06 -1.94 1.41
N THR A 57 11.02 -0.93 0.55
CA THR A 57 11.84 0.29 0.64
C THR A 57 11.00 1.51 0.98
N PHE A 58 9.68 1.45 0.77
CA PHE A 58 8.74 2.48 1.20
C PHE A 58 7.37 1.92 1.60
N PRO A 59 6.75 2.43 2.68
CA PRO A 59 7.37 3.24 3.71
C PRO A 59 8.52 2.49 4.41
N GLY A 60 9.63 3.19 4.70
CA GLY A 60 10.77 2.62 5.44
C GLY A 60 10.58 2.62 6.96
N SER A 61 9.52 3.27 7.44
CA SER A 61 9.07 3.35 8.82
C SER A 61 7.61 3.81 8.85
N GLY A 62 6.87 3.49 9.91
CA GLY A 62 5.45 3.82 10.02
C GLY A 62 4.73 2.86 10.95
N ASP A 63 3.44 2.69 10.71
CA ASP A 63 2.64 1.71 11.45
C ASP A 63 3.11 0.28 11.15
N THR A 64 2.99 -0.58 12.15
CA THR A 64 3.46 -1.96 12.04
C THR A 64 2.47 -2.76 11.21
N CYS A 65 2.95 -3.33 10.12
CA CYS A 65 2.20 -4.28 9.29
C CYS A 65 2.66 -5.72 9.55
N PRO A 66 1.87 -6.73 9.14
CA PRO A 66 2.29 -8.13 9.24
C PRO A 66 3.64 -8.39 8.56
N THR A 67 3.89 -7.68 7.47
CA THR A 67 5.19 -7.62 6.80
C THR A 67 5.57 -6.16 6.58
N GLY A 68 6.67 -5.72 7.18
CA GLY A 68 7.20 -4.37 6.99
C GLY A 68 6.34 -3.27 7.64
N TYR A 69 6.16 -2.17 6.91
CA TYR A 69 5.51 -0.96 7.43
C TYR A 69 4.33 -0.52 6.57
N GLY A 70 3.36 0.11 7.23
CA GLY A 70 2.15 0.61 6.64
C GLY A 70 2.05 2.12 6.66
N TRP A 71 1.02 2.61 5.99
CA TRP A 71 0.68 4.01 5.96
C TRP A 71 -0.73 4.22 6.49
N THR A 72 -0.86 5.02 7.55
CA THR A 72 -2.14 5.41 8.11
C THR A 72 -2.63 6.74 7.57
N PHE A 73 -3.90 6.79 7.19
CA PHE A 73 -4.60 8.00 6.79
C PHE A 73 -6.00 8.04 7.37
N THR A 74 -6.54 9.25 7.51
CA THR A 74 -7.94 9.44 7.90
C THR A 74 -8.74 9.84 6.68
N LEU A 75 -9.72 9.01 6.34
CA LEU A 75 -10.69 9.26 5.28
C LEU A 75 -11.83 10.12 5.84
N VAL A 76 -12.05 11.27 5.22
CA VAL A 76 -13.21 12.15 5.48
C VAL A 76 -13.77 12.60 4.14
N GLY A 77 -15.09 12.43 3.95
CA GLY A 77 -15.79 12.92 2.76
C GLY A 77 -15.32 12.28 1.45
N TYR A 78 -14.97 10.98 1.46
CA TYR A 78 -14.53 10.21 0.29
C TYR A 78 -13.28 10.74 -0.43
N SER A 79 -12.35 11.36 0.30
CA SER A 79 -11.06 11.78 -0.27
C SER A 79 -10.10 10.59 -0.33
N GLY A 80 -9.95 9.97 -1.51
CA GLY A 80 -9.04 8.84 -1.71
C GLY A 80 -7.60 9.18 -1.37
N SER A 81 -6.92 8.26 -0.68
CA SER A 81 -5.47 8.32 -0.43
C SER A 81 -4.79 7.18 -1.19
N PHE A 82 -3.70 7.49 -1.88
CA PHE A 82 -2.87 6.49 -2.57
C PHE A 82 -1.55 6.32 -1.82
N VAL A 83 -1.11 5.07 -1.68
CA VAL A 83 0.22 4.74 -1.15
C VAL A 83 0.91 3.91 -2.21
N ASN A 84 2.15 4.25 -2.53
CA ASN A 84 2.96 3.46 -3.44
C ASN A 84 4.02 2.75 -2.61
N PHE A 85 3.82 1.45 -2.39
CA PHE A 85 4.79 0.62 -1.70
C PHE A 85 5.93 0.31 -2.66
N LYS A 86 7.09 0.89 -2.39
CA LYS A 86 8.28 0.71 -3.24
C LYS A 86 9.01 -0.54 -2.78
N ASN A 87 9.30 -1.47 -3.69
CA ASN A 87 10.00 -2.71 -3.38
C ASN A 87 11.23 -2.90 -4.27
N VAL A 88 12.25 -3.56 -3.71
CA VAL A 88 13.45 -3.99 -4.43
C VAL A 88 13.60 -5.50 -4.27
N ALA A 89 13.98 -6.21 -5.34
CA ALA A 89 14.27 -7.63 -5.26
C ALA A 89 15.53 -7.85 -4.41
N THR A 90 15.48 -8.79 -3.48
CA THR A 90 16.67 -9.21 -2.73
C THR A 90 17.53 -10.12 -3.62
N PRO A 91 18.87 -9.96 -3.62
CA PRO A 91 19.78 -10.80 -4.39
C PRO A 91 19.67 -12.30 -4.10
#